data_AF-A0A950GEK8-F1
#
_entry.id   AF-A0A950GEK8-F1
#
_cell.length_a   1.000
_cell.length_b   1.000
_cell.length_c   1.000
_cell.angle_alpha   90.00
_cell.angle_beta   90.00
_cell.angle_gamma   90.00
#
_symmetry.space_group_name_H-M   'P 1'
#
loop_
_entity.id
_entity.type
_entity.pdbx_description
1 polymer ?
#
loop_
_entity_poly.entity_id
_entity_poly.type
_entity_poly.pdbx_seq_one_letter_code
_entity_poly.pdbx_strand_id
1 'polypeptide(L)'
;MVTFIILLFLVAGCCCAPLSRRKLTATLMAAALVSFEAVGSGVVPSLLVESLQARFVMEDHPAWGERNAIIVLGRGTVRWPGQPFVGPTVLAYSRIVEAVRLYGLAKRNQRPCRILISGGDASSTGVTEAAAYGAAMLQLGVEPADIVAEGRSLNTFQNAEFTAALLRGQSFDKLFLVTSGLHLRRALLYFGHFGVHPLACAADRVVAHPS
;
A
#
# COMPACT_ATOMS: atom_id res chain seq x y z
N MET A 1 14.15 13.31 1.89
CA MET A 1 14.07 14.13 0.66
C MET A 1 13.74 15.59 0.97
N VAL A 2 12.62 15.90 1.65
CA VAL A 2 12.22 17.28 2.00
C VAL A 2 13.25 17.98 2.91
N THR A 3 13.74 17.31 3.95
CA THR A 3 14.82 17.83 4.82
C THR A 3 16.07 18.21 4.03
N PHE A 4 16.36 17.49 2.94
CA PHE A 4 17.53 17.73 2.08
C PHE A 4 17.35 18.99 1.21
N ILE A 5 16.13 19.24 0.72
CA ILE A 5 15.77 20.45 -0.04
C ILE A 5 15.85 21.68 0.86
N ILE A 6 15.36 21.57 2.10
CA ILE A 6 15.41 22.65 3.10
C ILE A 6 16.87 22.95 3.49
N LEU A 7 17.68 21.91 3.69
CA LEU A 7 19.12 22.06 3.93
C LEU A 7 19.83 22.73 2.74
N LEU A 8 19.47 22.38 1.50
CA LEU A 8 20.01 23.00 0.28
C LEU A 8 19.70 24.50 0.22
N PHE A 9 18.47 24.91 0.53
CA PHE A 9 18.11 26.33 0.56
C PHE A 9 18.80 27.09 1.71
N LEU A 10 18.96 26.45 2.89
CA LEU A 10 19.70 27.01 4.01
C LEU A 10 21.19 27.19 3.67
N VAL A 11 21.83 26.18 3.09
CA VAL A 11 23.25 26.22 2.68
C VAL A 11 23.46 27.24 1.56
N ALA A 12 22.60 27.26 0.53
CA ALA A 12 22.67 28.25 -0.54
C ALA A 12 22.48 29.69 -0.02
N GLY A 13 21.57 29.89 0.93
CA GLY A 13 21.38 31.16 1.62
C GLY A 13 22.63 31.63 2.38
N CYS A 14 23.23 30.73 3.17
CA CYS A 14 24.48 30.98 3.91
C CYS A 14 25.67 31.25 2.98
N CYS A 15 25.82 30.51 1.88
CA CYS A 15 26.87 30.71 0.89
C CYS A 15 26.72 32.03 0.12
N CYS A 16 25.50 32.56 -0.05
CA CYS A 16 25.25 33.85 -0.69
C CYS A 16 25.38 35.05 0.26
N ALA A 17 25.35 34.83 1.57
CA ALA A 17 25.44 35.87 2.59
C ALA A 17 26.71 36.74 2.52
N PRO A 18 27.92 36.19 2.24
CA PRO A 18 29.13 37.00 2.09
C PRO A 18 29.27 37.75 0.75
N LEU A 19 28.41 37.49 -0.25
CA LEU A 19 28.50 38.10 -1.60
C LEU A 19 27.73 39.43 -1.77
N SER A 20 27.32 40.10 -0.69
CA SER A 20 26.47 41.31 -0.71
C SER A 20 25.11 41.14 -1.43
N ARG A 21 24.71 39.91 -1.80
CA ARG A 21 23.43 39.58 -2.45
C ARG A 21 22.29 39.39 -1.44
N ARG A 22 22.13 40.36 -0.53
CA ARG A 22 21.21 40.30 0.62
C ARG A 22 19.77 39.93 0.24
N LYS A 23 19.28 40.42 -0.91
CA LYS A 23 17.94 40.09 -1.43
C LYS A 23 17.80 38.61 -1.78
N LEU A 24 18.79 38.02 -2.45
CA LEU A 24 18.77 36.61 -2.83
C LEU A 24 18.81 35.70 -1.61
N THR A 25 19.68 35.99 -0.64
CA THR A 25 19.74 35.26 0.63
C THR A 25 18.40 35.31 1.37
N ALA A 26 17.78 36.50 1.49
CA ALA A 26 16.48 36.64 2.13
C ALA A 26 15.39 35.85 1.40
N THR A 27 15.35 35.86 0.06
CA THR A 27 14.40 35.08 -0.73
C THR A 27 14.59 33.57 -0.52
N LEU A 28 15.82 33.06 -0.52
CA LEU A 28 16.10 31.64 -0.30
C LEU A 28 15.73 31.19 1.12
N MET A 29 16.02 32.01 2.13
CA MET A 29 15.64 31.73 3.51
C MET A 29 14.12 31.74 3.71
N ALA A 30 13.42 32.72 3.13
CA ALA A 30 11.96 32.77 3.16
C ALA A 30 11.34 31.56 2.43
N ALA A 31 11.88 31.18 1.26
CA ALA A 31 11.42 30.00 0.54
C ALA A 31 11.65 28.70 1.33
N ALA A 32 12.78 28.57 2.04
CA ALA A 32 13.04 27.44 2.93
C ALA A 32 12.03 27.37 4.07
N LEU A 33 11.75 28.50 4.73
CA LEU A 33 10.80 28.57 5.84
C LEU A 33 9.38 28.23 5.36
N VAL A 34 8.93 28.83 4.26
CA VAL A 34 7.61 28.54 3.68
C VAL A 34 7.49 27.07 3.27
N SER A 35 8.55 26.49 2.69
CA SER A 35 8.54 25.06 2.31
C SER A 35 8.52 24.14 3.53
N PHE A 36 9.26 24.49 4.57
CA PHE A 36 9.25 23.77 5.84
C PHE A 36 7.86 23.81 6.48
N GLU A 37 7.24 24.99 6.58
CA GLU A 37 5.90 25.16 7.12
C GLU A 37 4.84 24.45 6.27
N ALA A 38 4.91 24.58 4.94
CA ALA A 38 3.92 23.95 4.04
C ALA A 38 3.94 22.41 4.14
N VAL A 39 5.12 21.81 4.34
CA VAL A 39 5.24 20.35 4.53
C VAL A 39 4.98 19.94 5.99
N GLY A 40 5.50 20.72 6.94
CA GLY A 40 5.43 20.45 8.38
C GLY A 40 4.02 20.61 8.95
N SER A 41 3.27 21.61 8.49
CA SER A 41 1.87 21.86 8.88
C SER A 41 0.89 20.78 8.41
N GLY A 42 1.33 19.82 7.59
CA GLY A 42 0.47 18.77 7.06
C GLY A 42 -0.38 19.17 5.85
N VAL A 43 -0.54 20.46 5.52
CA VAL A 43 -1.39 20.92 4.40
C VAL A 43 -0.99 20.29 3.07
N VAL A 44 0.29 20.36 2.69
CA VAL A 44 0.77 19.76 1.44
C VAL A 44 0.67 18.23 1.47
N PRO A 45 1.14 17.52 2.54
CA PRO A 45 0.90 16.09 2.70
C PRO A 45 -0.56 15.68 2.54
N SER A 46 -1.51 16.39 3.15
CA SER A 46 -2.95 16.07 3.08
C SER A 46 -3.48 16.17 1.65
N LEU A 47 -3.12 17.23 0.92
CA LEU A 47 -3.51 17.38 -0.48
C LEU A 47 -2.95 16.26 -1.37
N LEU A 48 -1.68 15.89 -1.17
CA LEU A 48 -1.03 14.82 -1.94
C LEU A 48 -1.64 13.46 -1.61
N VAL A 49 -1.82 13.15 -0.33
CA VAL A 49 -2.45 11.91 0.16
C VAL A 49 -3.86 11.79 -0.41
N GLU A 50 -4.65 12.86 -0.33
CA GLU A 50 -6.01 12.90 -0.87
C GLU A 50 -6.00 12.69 -2.39
N SER A 51 -5.11 13.36 -3.14
CA SER A 51 -5.02 13.19 -4.59
C SER A 51 -4.74 11.74 -5.05
N LEU A 52 -4.05 10.96 -4.22
CA LEU A 52 -3.69 9.58 -4.52
C LEU A 52 -4.81 8.58 -4.19
N GLN A 53 -5.67 8.89 -3.22
CA GLN A 53 -6.68 7.97 -2.71
C GLN A 53 -8.13 8.38 -2.98
N ALA A 54 -8.39 9.63 -3.40
CA ALA A 54 -9.74 10.20 -3.53
C ALA A 54 -10.72 9.35 -4.35
N ARG A 55 -10.20 8.62 -5.36
CA ARG A 55 -10.99 7.81 -6.30
C ARG A 55 -11.21 6.37 -5.83
N PHE A 56 -10.58 5.96 -4.72
CA PHE A 56 -10.67 4.60 -4.23
C PHE A 56 -11.50 4.55 -2.96
N VAL A 57 -12.45 3.63 -2.95
CA VAL A 57 -13.40 3.41 -1.86
C VAL A 57 -13.34 1.96 -1.40
N MET A 58 -13.90 1.69 -0.23
CA MET A 58 -14.24 0.33 0.16
C MET A 58 -15.36 -0.17 -0.75
N GLU A 59 -15.29 -1.43 -1.18
CA GLU A 59 -16.28 -1.99 -2.10
C GLU A 59 -17.42 -2.64 -1.30
N ASP A 60 -18.55 -1.94 -1.16
CA ASP A 60 -19.66 -2.41 -0.33
C ASP A 60 -20.56 -3.43 -1.04
N HIS A 61 -20.73 -3.29 -2.36
CA HIS A 61 -21.61 -4.13 -3.17
C HIS A 61 -20.88 -4.65 -4.43
N PRO A 62 -19.85 -5.49 -4.24
CA PRO A 62 -19.08 -6.03 -5.35
C PRO A 62 -19.98 -6.84 -6.31
N ALA A 63 -19.93 -6.51 -7.59
CA ALA A 63 -20.55 -7.29 -8.64
C ALA A 63 -19.74 -8.57 -8.90
N TRP A 64 -20.05 -9.63 -8.14
CA TRP A 64 -19.40 -10.94 -8.22
C TRP A 64 -19.58 -11.61 -9.58
N GLY A 65 -18.54 -12.31 -10.03
CA GLY A 65 -18.61 -13.27 -11.13
C GLY A 65 -18.81 -14.70 -10.64
N GLU A 66 -18.78 -15.67 -11.55
CA GLU A 66 -18.88 -17.10 -11.21
C GLU A 66 -17.62 -17.62 -10.50
N ARG A 67 -16.45 -17.08 -10.85
CA ARG A 67 -15.17 -17.32 -10.18
C ARG A 67 -14.46 -16.01 -9.85
N ASN A 68 -14.12 -15.83 -8.58
CA ASN A 68 -13.59 -14.57 -8.06
C ASN A 68 -12.22 -14.76 -7.42
N ALA A 69 -11.40 -13.73 -7.44
CA ALA A 69 -10.14 -13.70 -6.69
C ALA A 69 -9.93 -12.35 -6.00
N ILE A 70 -9.57 -12.39 -4.72
CA ILE A 70 -9.17 -11.24 -3.92
C ILE A 70 -7.64 -11.27 -3.82
N ILE A 71 -7.00 -10.32 -4.48
CA ILE A 71 -5.55 -10.13 -4.49
C ILE A 71 -5.19 -9.18 -3.35
N VAL A 72 -4.32 -9.61 -2.44
CA VAL A 72 -3.93 -8.85 -1.25
C VAL A 72 -2.45 -8.52 -1.35
N LEU A 73 -2.10 -7.23 -1.34
CA LEU A 73 -0.70 -6.80 -1.36
C LEU A 73 -0.18 -6.50 0.04
N GLY A 74 1.02 -6.97 0.32
CA GLY A 74 1.68 -6.77 1.61
C GLY A 74 2.04 -5.32 1.97
N ARG A 75 2.35 -5.13 3.25
CA ARG A 75 2.82 -3.90 3.90
C ARG A 75 3.74 -4.24 5.08
N GLY A 76 4.62 -5.22 4.90
CA GLY A 76 5.62 -5.66 5.84
C GLY A 76 5.12 -6.66 6.87
N THR A 77 6.09 -7.27 7.54
CA THR A 77 5.96 -8.09 8.74
C THR A 77 6.77 -7.46 9.87
N VAL A 78 6.46 -7.86 11.11
CA VAL A 78 7.19 -7.40 12.30
C VAL A 78 7.43 -8.58 13.23
N ARG A 79 8.64 -8.63 13.79
CA ARG A 79 9.01 -9.53 14.88
C ARG A 79 8.92 -8.76 16.19
N TRP A 80 8.17 -9.28 17.15
CA TRP A 80 8.18 -8.71 18.49
C TRP A 80 9.50 -9.03 19.20
N PRO A 81 10.13 -8.05 19.88
CA PRO A 81 11.31 -8.32 20.68
C PRO A 81 11.06 -9.45 21.69
N GLY A 82 11.96 -10.43 21.71
CA GLY A 82 11.87 -11.58 22.63
C GLY A 82 10.82 -12.63 22.26
N GLN A 83 10.15 -12.53 21.11
CA GLN A 83 9.19 -13.54 20.65
C GLN A 83 9.64 -14.25 19.36
N PRO A 84 9.37 -15.56 19.23
CA PRO A 84 9.65 -16.30 18.01
C PRO A 84 8.68 -15.93 16.87
N PHE A 85 7.51 -15.39 17.22
CA PHE A 85 6.43 -15.08 16.30
C PHE A 85 6.75 -13.84 15.43
N VAL A 86 6.45 -13.97 14.14
CA VAL A 86 6.49 -12.90 13.15
C VAL A 86 5.08 -12.73 12.59
N GLY A 87 4.55 -11.52 12.72
CA GLY A 87 3.18 -11.20 12.32
C GLY A 87 3.09 -10.03 11.34
N PRO A 88 1.88 -9.72 10.86
CA PRO A 88 1.63 -8.52 10.07
C PRO A 88 1.94 -7.24 10.84
N THR A 89 2.40 -6.20 10.15
CA THR A 89 2.53 -4.85 10.74
C THR A 89 1.15 -4.25 11.05
N VAL A 90 1.10 -3.19 11.86
CA VAL A 90 -0.15 -2.44 12.10
C VAL A 90 -0.80 -1.97 10.80
N LEU A 91 0.00 -1.50 9.84
CA LEU A 91 -0.49 -1.04 8.53
C LEU A 91 -0.91 -2.19 7.59
N ALA A 92 -0.59 -3.43 7.94
CA ALA A 92 -1.01 -4.60 7.19
C ALA A 92 -2.43 -5.05 7.55
N TYR A 93 -2.87 -4.85 8.79
CA TYR A 93 -4.14 -5.39 9.27
C TYR A 93 -5.35 -4.85 8.53
N SER A 94 -5.34 -3.60 8.07
CA SER A 94 -6.43 -3.05 7.24
C SER A 94 -6.70 -3.93 6.01
N ARG A 95 -5.64 -4.42 5.36
CA ARG A 95 -5.70 -5.27 4.16
C ARG A 95 -6.24 -6.66 4.49
N ILE A 96 -5.82 -7.20 5.63
CA ILE A 96 -6.27 -8.50 6.10
C ILE A 96 -7.77 -8.46 6.40
N VAL A 97 -8.21 -7.46 7.17
CA VAL A 97 -9.60 -7.27 7.53
C VAL A 97 -10.47 -7.06 6.29
N GLU A 98 -10.04 -6.22 5.34
CA GLU A 98 -10.81 -5.98 4.12
C GLU A 98 -10.91 -7.23 3.23
N ALA A 99 -9.82 -7.97 3.07
CA ALA A 99 -9.83 -9.22 2.30
C ALA A 99 -10.76 -10.26 2.92
N VAL A 100 -10.75 -10.41 4.25
CA VAL A 100 -11.65 -11.32 4.98
C VAL A 100 -13.11 -10.85 4.86
N ARG A 101 -13.37 -9.53 4.91
CA ARG A 101 -14.71 -8.97 4.71
C ARG A 101 -15.26 -9.31 3.33
N LEU A 102 -14.47 -9.07 2.27
CA LEU A 102 -14.84 -9.40 0.89
C LEU A 102 -15.03 -10.90 0.69
N TYR A 103 -14.16 -11.73 1.26
CA TYR A 103 -14.31 -13.18 1.21
C TYR A 103 -15.61 -13.65 1.89
N GLY A 104 -15.93 -13.10 3.06
CA GLY A 104 -17.19 -13.37 3.75
C GLY A 104 -18.42 -12.92 2.96
N LEU A 105 -18.35 -11.78 2.25
CA LEU A 105 -19.40 -11.34 1.33
C LEU A 105 -19.57 -12.31 0.17
N ALA A 106 -18.49 -12.78 -0.45
CA ALA A 106 -18.56 -13.77 -1.53
C ALA A 106 -19.24 -15.06 -1.08
N LYS A 107 -18.85 -15.58 0.10
CA LYS A 107 -19.44 -16.78 0.70
C LYS A 107 -20.93 -16.62 0.97
N ARG A 108 -21.36 -15.48 1.54
CA ARG A 108 -22.79 -15.18 1.77
C ARG A 108 -23.60 -15.12 0.49
N ASN A 109 -23.00 -14.66 -0.60
CA ASN A 109 -23.62 -14.61 -1.92
C ASN A 109 -23.45 -15.93 -2.71
N GLN A 110 -22.92 -16.98 -2.09
CA GLN A 110 -22.66 -18.28 -2.72
C GLN A 110 -21.75 -18.19 -3.96
N ARG A 111 -20.77 -17.27 -3.91
CA ARG A 111 -19.81 -17.03 -5.00
C ARG A 111 -18.46 -17.64 -4.65
N PRO A 112 -17.95 -18.61 -5.43
CA PRO A 112 -16.59 -19.12 -5.28
C PRO A 112 -15.56 -17.99 -5.34
N CYS A 113 -14.69 -17.92 -4.34
CA CYS A 113 -13.71 -16.84 -4.22
C CYS A 113 -12.41 -17.34 -3.57
N ARG A 114 -11.28 -17.09 -4.23
CA ARG A 114 -9.94 -17.34 -3.69
C ARG A 114 -9.32 -16.06 -3.15
N ILE A 115 -8.45 -16.16 -2.15
CA ILE A 115 -7.60 -15.06 -1.69
C ILE A 115 -6.16 -15.34 -2.13
N LEU A 116 -5.62 -14.49 -3.00
CA LEU A 116 -4.22 -14.53 -3.43
C LEU A 116 -3.43 -13.47 -2.67
N ILE A 117 -2.53 -13.88 -1.80
CA ILE A 117 -1.70 -12.96 -1.02
C ILE A 117 -0.32 -12.87 -1.68
N SER A 118 0.12 -11.66 -2.03
CA SER A 118 1.42 -11.43 -2.67
C SER A 118 2.29 -10.51 -1.82
N GLY A 119 3.43 -11.06 -1.41
CA GLY A 119 4.47 -10.37 -0.65
C GLY A 119 5.47 -11.35 -0.04
N GLY A 120 6.75 -11.12 -0.29
CA GLY A 120 7.88 -11.86 0.28
C GLY A 120 8.38 -11.28 1.60
N ASP A 121 9.62 -11.59 1.96
CA ASP A 121 10.25 -11.13 3.21
C ASP A 121 11.16 -9.90 2.96
N ALA A 122 10.59 -8.82 2.43
CA ALA A 122 11.34 -7.59 2.16
C ALA A 122 11.84 -6.90 3.45
N SER A 123 11.25 -7.25 4.61
CA SER A 123 11.65 -6.74 5.93
C SER A 123 12.67 -7.63 6.65
N SER A 124 13.15 -8.71 6.01
CA SER A 124 14.16 -9.64 6.55
C SER A 124 13.82 -10.16 7.95
N THR A 125 12.55 -10.47 8.17
CA THR A 125 12.01 -10.98 9.43
C THR A 125 12.12 -12.50 9.57
N GLY A 126 12.42 -13.20 8.47
CA GLY A 126 12.45 -14.65 8.34
C GLY A 126 11.11 -15.26 7.92
N VAL A 127 10.06 -14.46 7.73
CA VAL A 127 8.72 -14.91 7.31
C VAL A 127 8.19 -13.96 6.24
N THR A 128 7.67 -14.53 5.15
CA THR A 128 7.09 -13.74 4.07
C THR A 128 5.78 -13.07 4.50
N GLU A 129 5.48 -11.90 3.92
CA GLU A 129 4.19 -11.24 4.12
C GLU A 129 3.03 -12.19 3.78
N ALA A 130 3.13 -12.92 2.66
CA ALA A 130 2.11 -13.86 2.24
C ALA A 130 1.84 -14.99 3.26
N ALA A 131 2.89 -15.54 3.88
CA ALA A 131 2.75 -16.57 4.90
C ALA A 131 2.14 -15.99 6.20
N ALA A 132 2.66 -14.85 6.68
CA ALA A 132 2.17 -14.22 7.90
C ALA A 132 0.70 -13.79 7.78
N TYR A 133 0.29 -13.28 6.62
CA TYR A 133 -1.07 -12.78 6.41
C TYR A 133 -2.03 -13.95 6.19
N GLY A 134 -1.59 -14.99 5.47
CA GLY A 134 -2.35 -16.23 5.34
C GLY A 134 -2.63 -16.85 6.70
N ALA A 135 -1.62 -16.96 7.57
CA ALA A 135 -1.80 -17.47 8.93
C ALA A 135 -2.81 -16.63 9.74
N ALA A 136 -2.77 -15.31 9.63
CA ALA A 136 -3.75 -14.43 10.27
C ALA A 136 -5.18 -14.63 9.71
N MET A 137 -5.32 -14.79 8.39
CA MET A 137 -6.63 -15.03 7.75
C MET A 137 -7.22 -16.40 8.11
N LEU A 138 -6.39 -17.43 8.27
CA LEU A 138 -6.82 -18.74 8.77
C LEU A 138 -7.44 -18.62 10.18
N GLN A 139 -6.81 -17.84 11.07
CA GLN A 139 -7.36 -17.59 12.41
C GLN A 139 -8.67 -16.81 12.38
N LEU A 140 -8.93 -16.05 11.31
CA LEU A 140 -10.16 -15.31 11.07
C LEU A 140 -11.23 -16.14 10.33
N GLY A 141 -11.00 -17.44 10.11
CA GLY A 141 -11.98 -18.36 9.54
C GLY A 141 -12.00 -18.42 8.01
N VAL A 142 -10.95 -17.97 7.33
CA VAL A 142 -10.78 -18.23 5.89
C VAL A 142 -10.39 -19.70 5.69
N GLU A 143 -11.00 -20.35 4.71
CA GLU A 143 -10.73 -21.75 4.40
C GLU A 143 -9.31 -21.92 3.82
N PRO A 144 -8.49 -22.87 4.31
CA PRO A 144 -7.13 -23.06 3.81
C PRO A 144 -7.08 -23.33 2.29
N ALA A 145 -8.08 -24.02 1.76
CA ALA A 145 -8.18 -24.34 0.34
C ALA A 145 -8.42 -23.13 -0.57
N ASP A 146 -8.90 -22.01 0.00
CA ASP A 146 -9.18 -20.78 -0.72
C ASP A 146 -8.01 -19.78 -0.64
N ILE A 147 -6.98 -20.04 0.16
CA ILE A 147 -5.80 -19.18 0.28
C ILE A 147 -4.68 -19.66 -0.66
N VAL A 148 -4.13 -18.72 -1.42
CA VAL A 148 -2.94 -18.91 -2.26
C VAL A 148 -1.90 -17.88 -1.83
N ALA A 149 -0.70 -18.34 -1.46
CA ALA A 149 0.39 -17.47 -1.01
C ALA A 149 1.50 -17.38 -2.06
N GLU A 150 1.85 -16.15 -2.45
CA GLU A 150 2.98 -15.79 -3.30
C GLU A 150 4.03 -15.06 -2.46
N GLY A 151 5.11 -15.74 -2.10
CA GLY A 151 6.10 -15.25 -1.13
C GLY A 151 7.46 -14.80 -1.71
N ARG A 152 7.59 -14.64 -3.03
CA ARG A 152 8.88 -14.30 -3.66
C ARG A 152 9.07 -12.82 -3.92
N SER A 153 7.99 -12.07 -3.99
CA SER A 153 8.00 -10.66 -4.36
C SER A 153 8.60 -9.76 -3.29
N LEU A 154 9.47 -8.81 -3.66
CA LEU A 154 10.14 -7.88 -2.73
C LEU A 154 9.72 -6.42 -2.93
N ASN A 155 8.91 -6.15 -3.94
CA ASN A 155 8.40 -4.83 -4.24
C ASN A 155 7.09 -4.90 -5.03
N THR A 156 6.36 -3.79 -5.12
CA THR A 156 5.03 -3.76 -5.74
C THR A 156 5.04 -4.16 -7.22
N PHE A 157 6.13 -3.97 -7.96
CA PHE A 157 6.22 -4.39 -9.36
C PHE A 157 6.28 -5.92 -9.46
N GLN A 158 7.13 -6.56 -8.65
CA GLN A 158 7.21 -8.02 -8.54
C GLN A 158 5.91 -8.63 -8.00
N ASN A 159 5.22 -7.96 -7.07
CA ASN A 159 3.90 -8.42 -6.62
C ASN A 159 2.95 -8.57 -7.82
N ALA A 160 2.91 -7.57 -8.70
CA ALA A 160 2.06 -7.60 -9.89
C ALA A 160 2.53 -8.67 -10.90
N GLU A 161 3.84 -8.77 -11.16
CA GLU A 161 4.42 -9.76 -12.07
C GLU A 161 4.10 -11.20 -11.66
N PHE A 162 4.39 -11.53 -10.40
CA PHE A 162 4.26 -12.89 -9.90
C PHE A 162 2.80 -13.26 -9.65
N THR A 163 1.97 -12.32 -9.21
CA THR A 163 0.52 -12.54 -9.13
C THR A 163 -0.06 -12.77 -10.53
N ALA A 164 0.31 -11.97 -11.53
CA ALA A 164 -0.14 -12.17 -12.90
C ALA A 164 0.28 -13.54 -13.45
N ALA A 165 1.47 -14.03 -13.10
CA ALA A 165 1.90 -15.37 -13.44
C ALA A 165 1.04 -16.47 -12.78
N LEU A 166 0.60 -16.29 -11.54
CA LEU A 166 -0.31 -17.23 -10.86
C LEU A 166 -1.73 -17.22 -11.43
N LEU A 167 -2.19 -16.07 -11.90
CA LEU A 167 -3.49 -15.92 -12.54
C LEU A 167 -3.53 -16.54 -13.95
N ARG A 168 -2.37 -16.65 -14.62
CA ARG A 168 -2.27 -17.32 -15.94
C ARG A 168 -2.67 -18.79 -15.81
N GLY A 169 -3.64 -19.21 -16.62
CA GLY A 169 -4.18 -20.59 -16.60
C GLY A 169 -5.33 -20.80 -15.61
N GLN A 170 -5.68 -19.79 -14.81
CA GLN A 170 -6.91 -19.78 -14.03
C GLN A 170 -7.91 -18.81 -14.67
N SER A 171 -9.17 -19.24 -14.78
CA SER A 171 -10.23 -18.38 -15.29
C SER A 171 -10.96 -17.75 -14.11
N PHE A 172 -10.62 -16.50 -13.80
CA PHE A 172 -11.37 -15.66 -12.86
C PHE A 172 -12.16 -14.63 -13.66
N ASP A 173 -13.44 -14.48 -13.34
CA ASP A 173 -14.33 -13.52 -13.98
C ASP A 173 -14.20 -12.13 -13.35
N LYS A 174 -13.89 -12.09 -12.04
CA LYS A 174 -13.66 -10.86 -11.29
C LYS A 174 -12.44 -10.98 -10.41
N LEU A 175 -11.62 -9.94 -10.45
CA LEU A 175 -10.44 -9.76 -9.63
C LEU A 175 -10.63 -8.51 -8.78
N PHE A 176 -10.38 -8.62 -7.48
CA PHE A 176 -10.43 -7.53 -6.51
C PHE A 176 -9.02 -7.30 -6.00
N LEU A 177 -8.52 -6.07 -6.02
CA LEU A 177 -7.19 -5.72 -5.54
C LEU A 177 -7.30 -4.95 -4.23
N VAL A 178 -6.89 -5.59 -3.14
CA VAL A 178 -6.91 -5.07 -1.79
C VAL A 178 -5.52 -4.55 -1.41
N THR A 179 -5.42 -3.24 -1.23
CA THR A 179 -4.29 -2.57 -0.58
C THR A 179 -4.75 -1.22 -0.03
N SER A 180 -3.85 -0.46 0.61
CA SER A 180 -4.14 0.90 1.08
C SER A 180 -4.62 1.79 -0.08
N GLY A 181 -5.56 2.71 0.20
CA GLY A 181 -6.01 3.71 -0.78
C GLY A 181 -4.84 4.45 -1.45
N LEU A 182 -3.82 4.79 -0.66
CA LEU A 182 -2.60 5.44 -1.13
C LEU A 182 -1.76 4.61 -2.11
N HIS A 183 -1.87 3.28 -2.05
CA HIS A 183 -1.07 2.36 -2.86
C HIS A 183 -1.81 1.84 -4.09
N LEU A 184 -3.14 1.99 -4.16
CA LEU A 184 -3.94 1.46 -5.25
C LEU A 184 -3.56 2.05 -6.61
N ARG A 185 -3.34 3.37 -6.70
CA ARG A 185 -2.92 4.00 -7.97
C ARG A 185 -1.67 3.35 -8.56
N ARG A 186 -0.63 3.16 -7.72
CA ARG A 186 0.63 2.52 -8.13
C ARG A 186 0.41 1.05 -8.49
N ALA A 187 -0.33 0.33 -7.65
CA ALA A 187 -0.56 -1.10 -7.86
C ALA A 187 -1.31 -1.35 -9.18
N LEU A 188 -2.40 -0.63 -9.45
CA LEU A 188 -3.17 -0.76 -10.69
C LEU A 188 -2.33 -0.49 -11.94
N LEU A 189 -1.41 0.48 -11.90
CA LEU A 189 -0.49 0.74 -13.01
C LEU A 189 0.40 -0.48 -13.29
N TYR A 190 0.95 -1.13 -12.26
CA TYR A 190 1.79 -2.31 -12.43
C TYR A 190 1.00 -3.56 -12.82
N PHE A 191 -0.18 -3.79 -12.24
CA PHE A 191 -1.05 -4.89 -12.68
C PHE A 191 -1.48 -4.71 -14.14
N GLY A 192 -1.83 -3.49 -14.55
CA GLY A 192 -2.17 -3.18 -15.93
C GLY A 192 -1.02 -3.41 -16.91
N HIS A 193 0.23 -3.15 -16.50
CA HIS A 193 1.42 -3.47 -17.29
C HIS A 193 1.52 -4.98 -17.61
N PHE A 194 1.09 -5.85 -16.70
CA PHE A 194 1.04 -7.30 -16.91
C PHE A 194 -0.30 -7.82 -17.45
N GLY A 195 -1.16 -6.93 -17.96
CA GLY A 195 -2.46 -7.30 -18.56
C GLY A 195 -3.52 -7.75 -17.56
N VAL A 196 -3.35 -7.42 -16.27
CA VAL A 196 -4.31 -7.75 -15.22
C VAL A 196 -5.03 -6.47 -14.79
N HIS A 197 -6.36 -6.46 -14.84
CA HIS A 197 -7.18 -5.28 -14.57
C HIS A 197 -8.17 -5.55 -13.42
N PRO A 198 -7.70 -5.59 -12.15
CA PRO A 198 -8.56 -5.84 -11.02
C PRO A 198 -9.37 -4.59 -10.64
N LEU A 199 -10.52 -4.80 -10.01
CA LEU A 199 -11.27 -3.76 -9.32
C LEU A 199 -10.51 -3.32 -8.07
N ALA A 200 -10.34 -2.03 -7.90
CA ALA A 200 -9.62 -1.46 -6.77
C ALA A 200 -10.49 -1.46 -5.51
N CYS A 201 -10.03 -2.13 -4.44
CA CYS A 201 -10.72 -2.16 -3.15
C CYS A 201 -9.80 -1.54 -2.09
N ALA A 202 -10.13 -0.33 -1.63
CA ALA A 202 -9.34 0.35 -0.62
C ALA A 202 -9.50 -0.36 0.73
N ALA A 203 -8.39 -0.77 1.33
CA ALA A 203 -8.37 -1.37 2.66
C ALA A 203 -8.41 -0.33 3.78
N ASP A 204 -7.92 0.87 3.50
CA ASP A 204 -7.83 1.97 4.43
C ASP A 204 -7.85 3.31 3.68
N ARG A 205 -8.08 4.37 4.44
CA ARG A 205 -7.92 5.76 4.03
C ARG A 205 -7.00 6.44 5.01
N VAL A 206 -5.89 6.98 4.51
CA VAL A 206 -4.91 7.68 5.35
C VAL A 206 -5.32 9.14 5.47
N VAL A 207 -5.45 9.63 6.69
CA VAL A 207 -5.74 11.05 6.94
C VAL A 207 -4.49 11.70 7.51
N ALA A 208 -3.96 12.69 6.81
CA ALA A 208 -2.98 13.61 7.37
C ALA A 208 -3.76 14.78 7.98
N HIS A 209 -3.72 14.90 9.30
CA HIS A 209 -4.30 16.06 9.98
C HIS A 209 -3.31 17.21 9.96
N PRO A 210 -3.72 18.41 9.51
CA PRO A 210 -2.92 19.59 9.73
C PRO A 210 -2.75 19.80 11.25
N SER A 211 -1.52 20.07 11.67
CA SER A 211 -1.18 20.37 13.08
C SER A 211 -1.44 21.83 13.41
#